data_AF-A0A453T948-F1
#
_entry.id   AF-A0A453T948-F1
#
_cell.length_a   1.000
_cell.length_b   1.000
_cell.length_c   1.000
_cell.angle_alpha   90.00
_cell.angle_beta   90.00
_cell.angle_gamma   90.00
#
_symmetry.space_group_name_H-M   'P 1'
#
loop_
_entity.id
_entity.type
_entity.pdbx_description
1 polymer ?
#
loop_
_entity_poly.entity_id
_entity_poly.type
_entity_poly.pdbx_seq_one_letter_code
_entity_poly.pdbx_strand_id
1 'polypeptide(L)'
;MRSARHLHLPVWALLLLLHFLAFVPAARAQQEIDDESEFSYVRGAKNGPENWGKIKEEWATCGTGRMQSPIHLSDRRASRAPHLGYLITAYAPAKASIVNRGHDIAVMFHGDAGSLWINDTLYHLSQVHWHSPSEHRLNGRRYSLELHMVHLSAENKAAVIGLLYDIGSPDDFLHKLEPYLRRMADMKEKEEKVGVVDPWVARGDGEAYYRYMGSLTTPACDEGVIWTVIKRVATVSSDQLKLLTDAVHDGFEMNARPLQKVNGRDIGLFCPDDDHERYYAAADH
;
A
#
# COMPACT_ATOMS: atom_id res chain seq x y z
N MET A 1 -1.42 84.00 35.45
CA MET A 1 -1.65 82.72 36.16
C MET A 1 -3.04 82.22 35.79
N ARG A 2 -3.13 81.25 34.86
CA ARG A 2 -4.41 80.76 34.33
C ARG A 2 -4.48 79.24 34.40
N SER A 3 -5.51 78.83 35.14
CA SER A 3 -6.32 77.61 35.16
C SER A 3 -6.05 76.45 34.19
N ALA A 4 -6.24 75.27 34.77
CA ALA A 4 -6.26 73.93 34.18
C ALA A 4 -7.14 73.78 32.93
N ARG A 5 -6.68 72.91 32.03
CA ARG A 5 -7.51 72.08 31.14
C ARG A 5 -6.86 70.70 31.00
N HIS A 6 -7.38 69.72 31.72
CA HIS A 6 -7.20 68.32 31.37
C HIS A 6 -8.24 67.99 30.29
N LEU A 7 -7.77 67.56 29.11
CA LEU A 7 -8.60 66.93 28.10
C LEU A 7 -7.97 65.58 27.74
N HIS A 8 -8.75 64.53 27.96
CA HIS A 8 -8.48 63.13 27.61
C HIS A 8 -8.42 62.92 26.09
N LEU A 9 -7.65 61.92 25.63
CA LEU A 9 -7.92 61.03 24.46
C LEU A 9 -6.76 60.01 24.33
N PRO A 10 -6.96 58.83 23.69
CA PRO A 10 -6.90 57.55 24.39
C PRO A 10 -5.73 56.64 23.96
N VAL A 11 -5.36 55.72 24.85
CA VAL A 11 -4.39 54.63 24.61
C VAL A 11 -5.06 53.54 23.76
N TRP A 12 -5.10 53.71 22.43
CA TRP A 12 -5.49 52.66 21.49
C TRP A 12 -4.63 52.75 20.22
N ALA A 13 -3.35 52.39 20.35
CA ALA A 13 -2.50 52.14 19.20
C ALA A 13 -1.32 51.26 19.64
N LEU A 14 -1.53 49.95 19.67
CA LEU A 14 -0.61 48.91 19.20
C LEU A 14 -1.20 47.54 19.54
N LEU A 15 -1.01 46.57 18.64
CA LEU A 15 -1.36 45.14 18.70
C LEU A 15 -2.59 44.72 17.89
N LEU A 16 -2.53 44.95 16.58
CA LEU A 16 -3.13 44.06 15.59
C LEU A 16 -2.00 43.30 14.89
N LEU A 17 -1.41 42.33 15.60
CA LEU A 17 -0.67 41.23 14.98
C LEU A 17 -1.60 40.02 15.02
N LEU A 18 -2.52 40.01 14.05
CA LEU A 18 -3.32 38.85 13.68
C LEU A 18 -2.34 37.70 13.41
N HIS A 19 -2.29 36.76 14.34
CA HIS A 19 -1.67 35.47 14.12
C HIS A 19 -2.49 34.77 13.03
N PHE A 20 -2.01 34.83 11.79
CA PHE A 20 -2.31 33.81 10.80
C PHE A 20 -1.66 32.51 11.31
N LEU A 21 -2.35 31.82 12.23
CA LEU A 21 -2.17 30.39 12.40
C LEU A 21 -2.66 29.77 11.10
N ALA A 22 -1.73 29.56 10.16
CA ALA A 22 -1.95 28.64 9.07
C ALA A 22 -2.38 27.32 9.72
N PHE A 23 -3.63 26.94 9.51
CA PHE A 23 -4.09 25.58 9.75
C PHE A 23 -3.21 24.70 8.85
N VAL A 24 -2.13 24.16 9.42
CA VAL A 24 -1.43 23.05 8.81
C VAL A 24 -2.45 21.91 8.87
N PRO A 25 -2.94 21.39 7.74
CA PRO A 25 -3.84 20.25 7.78
C PRO A 25 -3.09 19.14 8.51
N ALA A 26 -3.72 18.58 9.55
CA ALA A 26 -3.20 17.37 10.17
C ALA A 26 -2.98 16.34 9.06
N ALA A 27 -1.81 15.70 9.04
CA ALA A 27 -1.54 14.64 8.08
C ALA A 27 -2.68 13.62 8.14
N ARG A 28 -3.32 13.37 6.99
CA ARG A 28 -4.42 12.40 6.89
C ARG A 28 -3.84 11.02 7.17
N ALA A 29 -4.48 10.25 8.06
CA ALA A 29 -4.10 8.88 8.31
C ALA A 29 -4.22 8.08 7.01
N GLN A 30 -3.16 7.36 6.63
CA GLN A 30 -3.14 6.55 5.42
C GLN A 30 -3.64 5.15 5.76
N GLN A 31 -4.93 4.91 5.54
CA GLN A 31 -5.54 3.60 5.66
C GLN A 31 -6.41 3.35 4.42
N GLU A 32 -6.37 2.12 3.91
CA GLU A 32 -7.25 1.70 2.83
C GLU A 32 -8.70 1.65 3.28
N ILE A 33 -9.61 1.86 2.35
CA ILE A 33 -11.04 1.79 2.62
C ILE A 33 -11.52 0.34 2.67
N ASP A 34 -12.40 0.04 3.62
CA ASP A 34 -13.01 -1.29 3.77
C ASP A 34 -14.41 -1.38 3.11
N ASP A 35 -15.03 -0.25 2.74
CA ASP A 35 -16.33 -0.19 2.06
C ASP A 35 -16.17 0.09 0.56
N GLU A 36 -16.59 -0.90 -0.21
CA GLU A 36 -16.50 -1.04 -1.66
C GLU A 36 -17.71 -0.52 -2.44
N SER A 37 -18.83 -0.21 -1.78
CA SER A 37 -20.12 0.03 -2.44
C SER A 37 -20.10 1.24 -3.38
N GLU A 38 -19.05 2.05 -3.29
CA GLU A 38 -18.93 3.35 -3.92
C GLU A 38 -17.93 3.38 -5.09
N PHE A 39 -17.11 2.34 -5.29
CA PHE A 39 -16.14 2.27 -6.39
C PHE A 39 -16.13 0.89 -7.07
N SER A 40 -15.53 0.81 -8.27
CA SER A 40 -15.30 -0.44 -8.98
C SER A 40 -13.95 -0.43 -9.69
N TYR A 41 -13.50 -1.61 -10.14
CA TYR A 41 -12.32 -1.76 -11.02
C TYR A 41 -12.67 -1.81 -12.51
N VAL A 42 -13.96 -1.73 -12.86
CA VAL A 42 -14.42 -1.79 -14.25
C VAL A 42 -14.02 -0.52 -14.99
N ARG A 43 -13.11 -0.66 -15.95
CA ARG A 43 -12.61 0.46 -16.77
C ARG A 43 -13.74 1.13 -17.54
N GLY A 44 -13.77 2.47 -17.50
CA GLY A 44 -14.79 3.27 -18.17
C GLY A 44 -16.15 3.33 -17.46
N ALA A 45 -16.36 2.57 -16.38
CA ALA A 45 -17.56 2.72 -15.56
C ALA A 45 -17.56 4.08 -14.84
N LYS A 46 -18.76 4.55 -14.47
CA LYS A 46 -18.93 5.83 -13.74
C LYS A 46 -18.16 5.84 -12.41
N ASN A 47 -18.12 4.71 -11.72
CA ASN A 47 -17.38 4.50 -10.47
C ASN A 47 -16.05 3.74 -10.68
N GLY A 48 -15.57 3.63 -11.93
CA GLY A 48 -14.33 2.93 -12.28
C GLY A 48 -13.06 3.73 -11.98
N PRO A 49 -11.87 3.12 -12.13
CA PRO A 49 -10.60 3.72 -11.68
C PRO A 49 -10.25 5.06 -12.31
N GLU A 50 -10.66 5.31 -13.56
CA GLU A 50 -10.44 6.59 -14.23
C GLU A 50 -11.27 7.75 -13.63
N ASN A 51 -12.27 7.42 -12.80
CA ASN A 51 -13.23 8.36 -12.24
C ASN A 51 -13.24 8.41 -10.71
N TRP A 52 -12.46 7.59 -9.99
CA TRP A 52 -12.46 7.55 -8.52
C TRP A 52 -12.35 8.94 -7.87
N GLY A 53 -11.44 9.79 -8.35
CA GLY A 53 -11.27 11.14 -7.82
C GLY A 53 -12.40 12.13 -8.12
N LYS A 54 -13.44 11.72 -8.84
CA LYS A 54 -14.66 12.50 -9.11
C LYS A 54 -15.86 12.00 -8.31
N ILE A 55 -15.74 10.86 -7.61
CA ILE A 55 -16.85 10.26 -6.87
C ILE A 55 -17.11 11.06 -5.59
N LYS A 56 -16.04 11.44 -4.89
CA LYS A 56 -16.08 12.22 -3.64
C LYS A 56 -14.90 13.20 -3.56
N GLU A 57 -15.09 14.27 -2.79
CA GLU A 57 -14.04 15.28 -2.55
C GLU A 57 -12.84 14.66 -1.85
N GLU A 58 -13.08 13.76 -0.88
CA GLU A 58 -12.03 13.08 -0.14
C GLU A 58 -11.15 12.18 -1.01
N TRP A 59 -11.62 11.79 -2.21
CA TRP A 59 -10.90 10.92 -3.14
C TRP A 59 -10.21 11.68 -4.26
N ALA A 60 -10.26 13.03 -4.25
CA ALA A 60 -9.73 13.87 -5.31
C ALA A 60 -8.28 13.52 -5.71
N THR A 61 -7.46 13.12 -4.73
CA THR A 61 -6.07 12.67 -4.92
C THR A 61 -5.93 11.53 -5.94
N CYS A 62 -6.92 10.64 -6.04
CA CYS A 62 -6.95 9.58 -7.05
C CYS A 62 -6.87 10.10 -8.49
N GLY A 63 -7.36 11.33 -8.75
CA GLY A 63 -7.35 11.95 -10.07
C GLY A 63 -6.30 13.05 -10.25
N THR A 64 -6.01 13.81 -9.18
CA THR A 64 -5.12 14.98 -9.24
C THR A 64 -3.68 14.66 -8.84
N GLY A 65 -3.46 13.55 -8.13
CA GLY A 65 -2.16 13.10 -7.65
C GLY A 65 -1.09 12.99 -8.74
N ARG A 66 0.16 13.17 -8.34
CA ARG A 66 1.35 13.07 -9.21
C ARG A 66 2.30 11.98 -8.76
N MET A 67 2.16 11.45 -7.55
CA MET A 67 2.89 10.31 -7.01
C MET A 67 1.99 9.08 -6.83
N GLN A 68 1.01 8.88 -7.71
CA GLN A 68 0.07 7.76 -7.63
C GLN A 68 0.72 6.40 -7.91
N SER A 69 0.21 5.35 -7.27
CA SER A 69 0.54 3.93 -7.48
C SER A 69 -0.65 3.17 -8.08
N PRO A 70 -0.43 2.02 -8.76
CA PRO A 70 0.84 1.35 -9.03
C PRO A 70 1.60 1.97 -10.22
N ILE A 71 2.87 1.62 -10.38
CA ILE A 71 3.70 2.06 -11.52
C ILE A 71 4.37 0.89 -12.26
N HIS A 72 4.84 1.19 -13.48
CA HIS A 72 5.74 0.30 -14.19
C HIS A 72 7.17 0.47 -13.63
N LEU A 73 7.69 -0.60 -13.04
CA LEU A 73 9.06 -0.72 -12.56
C LEU A 73 9.92 -1.30 -13.68
N SER A 74 11.00 -0.61 -14.03
CA SER A 74 11.91 -1.04 -15.08
C SER A 74 13.35 -0.95 -14.61
N ASP A 75 14.10 -2.04 -14.80
CA ASP A 75 15.54 -2.10 -14.51
C ASP A 75 16.32 -1.01 -15.23
N ARG A 76 15.90 -0.65 -16.45
CA ARG A 76 16.56 0.39 -17.26
C ARG A 76 16.32 1.81 -16.75
N ARG A 77 15.20 2.03 -16.05
CA ARG A 77 14.81 3.34 -15.54
C ARG A 77 15.21 3.53 -14.07
N ALA A 78 15.23 2.45 -13.31
CA ALA A 78 15.58 2.50 -11.91
C ALA A 78 17.06 2.86 -11.75
N SER A 79 17.35 3.72 -10.77
CA SER A 79 18.71 4.06 -10.38
C SER A 79 19.20 3.05 -9.35
N ARG A 80 20.43 2.55 -9.52
CA ARG A 80 21.05 1.70 -8.50
C ARG A 80 21.15 2.47 -7.19
N ALA A 81 20.71 1.83 -6.12
CA ALA A 81 20.57 2.44 -4.80
C ALA A 81 21.14 1.51 -3.71
N PRO A 82 22.45 1.21 -3.73
CA PRO A 82 23.07 0.31 -2.74
C PRO A 82 22.95 0.83 -1.30
N HIS A 83 22.85 2.15 -1.13
CA HIS A 83 22.64 2.81 0.15
C HIS A 83 21.34 2.42 0.87
N LEU A 84 20.36 1.83 0.16
CA LEU A 84 19.12 1.36 0.76
C LEU A 84 19.34 0.16 1.70
N GLY A 85 20.35 -0.67 1.42
CA GLY A 85 20.66 -1.86 2.20
C GLY A 85 19.57 -2.95 2.18
N TYR A 86 19.81 -4.03 2.93
CA TYR A 86 18.83 -5.08 3.12
C TYR A 86 17.60 -4.58 3.90
N LEU A 87 16.43 -5.17 3.64
CA LEU A 87 15.23 -4.86 4.40
C LEU A 87 15.36 -5.31 5.86
N ILE A 88 15.30 -4.34 6.78
CA ILE A 88 15.34 -4.58 8.22
C ILE A 88 13.92 -4.84 8.72
N THR A 89 13.58 -6.11 8.95
CA THR A 89 12.27 -6.53 9.47
C THR A 89 12.41 -7.35 10.73
N ALA A 90 11.46 -7.22 11.64
CA ALA A 90 11.32 -8.02 12.84
C ALA A 90 9.86 -8.46 12.96
N TYR A 91 9.49 -9.51 12.23
CA TYR A 91 8.14 -10.07 12.24
C TYR A 91 7.96 -11.13 13.33
N ALA A 92 6.76 -11.22 13.88
CA ALA A 92 6.41 -12.20 14.91
C ALA A 92 4.99 -12.75 14.68
N PRO A 93 4.73 -14.02 15.07
CA PRO A 93 3.38 -14.57 15.00
C PRO A 93 2.39 -13.77 15.87
N ALA A 94 1.26 -13.39 15.29
CA ALA A 94 0.25 -12.58 15.96
C ALA A 94 -1.17 -13.07 15.67
N LYS A 95 -2.11 -12.70 16.54
CA LYS A 95 -3.53 -13.00 16.31
C LYS A 95 -4.04 -12.24 15.08
N ALA A 96 -4.75 -12.93 14.20
CA ALA A 96 -5.27 -12.35 12.97
C ALA A 96 -6.69 -12.85 12.65
N SER A 97 -7.39 -12.08 11.82
CA SER A 97 -8.57 -12.50 11.09
C SER A 97 -8.33 -12.40 9.60
N ILE A 98 -9.05 -13.20 8.83
CA ILE A 98 -9.19 -13.03 7.39
C ILE A 98 -10.49 -12.29 7.14
N VAL A 99 -10.44 -11.27 6.30
CA VAL A 99 -11.53 -10.34 6.04
C VAL A 99 -11.72 -10.26 4.53
N ASN A 100 -12.94 -10.50 4.11
CA ASN A 100 -13.40 -10.15 2.79
C ASN A 100 -13.88 -8.69 2.83
N ARG A 101 -13.04 -7.76 2.37
CA ARG A 101 -13.41 -6.34 2.21
C ARG A 101 -14.27 -6.12 0.95
N GLY A 102 -14.65 -7.23 0.34
CA GLY A 102 -15.45 -7.43 -0.85
C GLY A 102 -14.74 -7.03 -2.15
N HIS A 103 -13.87 -6.03 -2.12
CA HIS A 103 -12.99 -5.70 -3.25
C HIS A 103 -11.65 -6.46 -3.22
N ASP A 104 -11.28 -7.02 -2.08
CA ASP A 104 -10.16 -7.94 -1.91
C ASP A 104 -10.32 -8.80 -0.65
N ILE A 105 -9.37 -9.73 -0.49
CA ILE A 105 -9.20 -10.51 0.73
C ILE A 105 -7.99 -9.96 1.48
N ALA A 106 -8.16 -9.72 2.77
CA ALA A 106 -7.11 -9.22 3.65
C ALA A 106 -6.95 -10.12 4.88
N VAL A 107 -5.73 -10.24 5.39
CA VAL A 107 -5.46 -10.74 6.74
C VAL A 107 -5.15 -9.55 7.62
N MET A 108 -6.02 -9.29 8.59
CA MET A 108 -5.93 -8.20 9.55
C MET A 108 -5.26 -8.69 10.83
N PHE A 109 -4.16 -8.06 11.24
CA PHE A 109 -3.47 -8.42 12.49
C PHE A 109 -4.02 -7.61 13.67
N HIS A 110 -4.43 -8.32 14.72
CA HIS A 110 -5.01 -7.77 15.96
C HIS A 110 -4.03 -7.76 17.13
N GLY A 111 -2.78 -8.17 16.90
CA GLY A 111 -1.68 -8.11 17.85
C GLY A 111 -0.43 -7.56 17.17
N ASP A 112 0.68 -7.50 17.90
CA ASP A 112 1.96 -7.08 17.35
C ASP A 112 2.52 -8.15 16.40
N ALA A 113 2.26 -7.97 15.11
CA ALA A 113 2.77 -8.81 14.02
C ALA A 113 4.23 -8.50 13.67
N GLY A 114 4.85 -7.55 14.39
CA GLY A 114 6.19 -7.07 14.15
C GLY A 114 6.23 -5.90 13.18
N SER A 115 7.39 -5.65 12.60
CA SER A 115 7.69 -4.35 12.00
C SER A 115 8.74 -4.36 10.89
N LEU A 116 8.75 -3.25 10.15
CA LEU A 116 9.72 -2.86 9.13
C LEU A 116 10.38 -1.54 9.55
N TRP A 117 11.70 -1.46 9.46
CA TRP A 117 12.47 -0.23 9.71
C TRP A 117 12.89 0.41 8.39
N ILE A 118 12.62 1.71 8.23
CA ILE A 118 13.06 2.50 7.07
C ILE A 118 13.54 3.86 7.59
N ASN A 119 14.83 4.20 7.37
CA ASN A 119 15.42 5.49 7.75
C ASN A 119 15.06 5.90 9.20
N ASP A 120 15.38 5.02 10.16
CA ASP A 120 15.11 5.19 11.60
C ASP A 120 13.62 5.33 11.99
N THR A 121 12.70 5.10 11.04
CA THR A 121 11.26 5.08 11.30
C THR A 121 10.76 3.64 11.35
N LEU A 122 10.08 3.32 12.44
CA LEU A 122 9.42 2.04 12.67
C LEU A 122 8.02 2.04 12.03
N TYR A 123 7.73 1.03 11.23
CA TYR A 123 6.40 0.79 10.66
C TYR A 123 5.91 -0.60 11.11
N HIS A 124 4.81 -0.65 11.86
CA HIS A 124 4.20 -1.88 12.35
C HIS A 124 3.33 -2.51 11.26
N LEU A 125 3.45 -3.82 11.06
CA LEU A 125 2.60 -4.55 10.12
C LEU A 125 1.16 -4.54 10.62
N SER A 126 0.25 -4.01 9.80
CA SER A 126 -1.17 -3.89 10.12
C SER A 126 -2.00 -4.96 9.42
N GLN A 127 -1.74 -5.16 8.12
CA GLN A 127 -2.48 -6.11 7.31
C GLN A 127 -1.65 -6.60 6.12
N VAL A 128 -2.09 -7.72 5.54
CA VAL A 128 -1.68 -8.13 4.21
C VAL A 128 -2.90 -8.39 3.35
N HIS A 129 -2.87 -8.09 2.06
CA HIS A 129 -3.97 -8.33 1.13
C HIS A 129 -3.46 -8.63 -0.27
N TRP A 130 -4.36 -9.06 -1.16
CA TRP A 130 -3.99 -9.52 -2.50
C TRP A 130 -4.76 -8.83 -3.63
N HIS A 131 -4.03 -8.57 -4.71
CA HIS A 131 -4.57 -8.13 -5.98
C HIS A 131 -4.34 -9.15 -7.09
N SER A 132 -5.37 -9.41 -7.88
CA SER A 132 -5.35 -10.22 -9.09
C SER A 132 -5.89 -9.40 -10.26
N PRO A 133 -5.18 -9.28 -11.40
CA PRO A 133 -3.76 -9.59 -11.59
C PRO A 133 -2.87 -8.64 -10.76
N SER A 134 -1.53 -8.73 -10.90
CA SER A 134 -0.64 -7.77 -10.23
C SER A 134 -0.94 -6.33 -10.64
N GLU A 135 -0.87 -5.42 -9.68
CA GLU A 135 -1.04 -3.99 -9.89
C GLU A 135 0.20 -3.40 -10.57
N HIS A 136 1.37 -3.65 -9.99
CA HIS A 136 2.65 -3.29 -10.56
C HIS A 136 2.94 -4.11 -11.81
N ARG A 137 3.83 -3.54 -12.63
CA ARG A 137 4.49 -4.28 -13.71
C ARG A 137 5.98 -4.22 -13.52
N LEU A 138 6.66 -5.32 -13.80
CA LEU A 138 8.11 -5.40 -13.83
C LEU A 138 8.57 -5.59 -15.28
N ASN A 139 9.41 -4.69 -15.78
CA ASN A 139 9.97 -4.74 -17.14
C ASN A 139 8.90 -4.99 -18.23
N GLY A 140 7.73 -4.37 -18.07
CA GLY A 140 6.60 -4.45 -18.99
C GLY A 140 5.64 -5.61 -18.73
N ARG A 141 6.05 -6.61 -17.95
CA ARG A 141 5.26 -7.80 -17.61
C ARG A 141 4.33 -7.54 -16.42
N ARG A 142 3.09 -8.02 -16.56
CA ARG A 142 2.11 -8.12 -15.47
C ARG A 142 2.07 -9.56 -14.99
N TYR A 143 1.91 -9.75 -13.69
CA TYR A 143 1.92 -11.05 -13.02
C TYR A 143 0.51 -11.47 -12.61
N SER A 144 0.35 -12.72 -12.21
CA SER A 144 -0.95 -13.32 -11.92
C SER A 144 -1.55 -12.85 -10.60
N LEU A 145 -0.70 -12.52 -9.63
CA LEU A 145 -1.12 -12.04 -8.31
C LEU A 145 -0.07 -11.08 -7.75
N GLU A 146 -0.49 -10.19 -6.86
CA GLU A 146 0.38 -9.34 -6.06
C GLU A 146 -0.10 -9.30 -4.60
N LEU A 147 0.79 -9.60 -3.66
CA LEU A 147 0.56 -9.43 -2.23
C LEU A 147 1.07 -8.06 -1.81
N HIS A 148 0.28 -7.33 -1.03
CA HIS A 148 0.70 -6.12 -0.33
C HIS A 148 0.76 -6.37 1.17
N MET A 149 1.89 -6.07 1.79
CA MET A 149 2.05 -6.02 3.24
C MET A 149 2.07 -4.56 3.70
N VAL A 150 1.00 -4.11 4.33
CA VAL A 150 0.79 -2.72 4.72
C VAL A 150 1.27 -2.48 6.14
N HIS A 151 2.19 -1.54 6.29
CA HIS A 151 2.76 -1.16 7.58
C HIS A 151 2.45 0.31 7.88
N LEU A 152 2.22 0.62 9.15
CA LEU A 152 1.92 1.97 9.63
C LEU A 152 2.92 2.40 10.70
N SER A 153 3.45 3.62 10.57
CA SER A 153 4.22 4.25 11.63
C SER A 153 3.33 4.82 12.74
N ALA A 154 3.92 5.27 13.84
CA ALA A 154 3.20 5.94 14.93
C ALA A 154 2.46 7.23 14.49
N GLU A 155 2.85 7.82 13.35
CA GLU A 155 2.20 8.98 12.73
C GLU A 155 1.18 8.59 11.65
N ASN A 156 0.83 7.29 11.52
CA ASN A 156 -0.02 6.74 10.46
C ASN A 156 0.49 7.01 9.04
N LYS A 157 1.82 7.16 8.87
CA LYS A 157 2.45 7.07 7.55
C LYS A 157 2.59 5.62 7.12
N ALA A 158 2.29 5.32 5.87
CA ALA A 158 2.28 3.97 5.33
C ALA A 158 3.60 3.60 4.62
N ALA A 159 4.02 2.37 4.84
CA ALA A 159 5.04 1.69 4.04
C ALA A 159 4.49 0.33 3.59
N VAL A 160 4.61 0.02 2.30
CA VAL A 160 4.06 -1.20 1.72
C VAL A 160 5.18 -2.04 1.10
N ILE A 161 5.20 -3.32 1.45
CA ILE A 161 6.02 -4.32 0.75
C ILE A 161 5.11 -5.04 -0.26
N GLY A 162 5.48 -5.04 -1.53
CA GLY A 162 4.78 -5.74 -2.61
C GLY A 162 5.54 -6.97 -3.08
N LEU A 163 4.85 -8.11 -3.20
CA LEU A 163 5.39 -9.36 -3.79
C LEU A 163 4.59 -9.73 -5.04
N LEU A 164 5.29 -10.04 -6.13
CA LEU A 164 4.68 -10.45 -7.40
C LEU A 164 4.69 -11.97 -7.54
N TYR A 165 3.66 -12.55 -8.14
CA TYR A 165 3.51 -14.00 -8.27
C TYR A 165 3.19 -14.45 -9.71
N ASP A 166 3.88 -15.47 -10.18
CA ASP A 166 3.47 -16.26 -11.34
C ASP A 166 2.65 -17.49 -10.91
N ILE A 167 1.89 -18.05 -11.86
CA ILE A 167 1.28 -19.37 -11.63
C ILE A 167 2.39 -20.42 -11.56
N GLY A 168 2.40 -21.21 -10.50
CA GLY A 168 3.38 -22.27 -10.27
C GLY A 168 3.04 -23.12 -9.06
N SER A 169 4.06 -23.44 -8.27
CA SER A 169 3.89 -24.17 -7.00
C SER A 169 3.01 -23.38 -6.02
N PRO A 170 2.25 -24.07 -5.14
CA PRO A 170 1.48 -23.41 -4.08
C PRO A 170 2.35 -22.52 -3.19
N ASP A 171 1.81 -21.36 -2.82
CA ASP A 171 2.38 -20.46 -1.82
C ASP A 171 2.10 -20.98 -0.41
N ASP A 172 3.14 -21.06 0.43
CA ASP A 172 3.07 -21.63 1.78
C ASP A 172 2.22 -20.79 2.75
N PHE A 173 2.16 -19.47 2.54
CA PHE A 173 1.38 -18.58 3.38
C PHE A 173 -0.12 -18.74 3.07
N LEU A 174 -0.50 -18.66 1.80
CA LEU A 174 -1.86 -18.92 1.33
C LEU A 174 -2.31 -20.35 1.65
N HIS A 175 -1.42 -21.33 1.59
CA HIS A 175 -1.76 -22.71 1.94
C HIS A 175 -2.35 -22.83 3.36
N LYS A 176 -1.80 -22.08 4.32
CA LYS A 176 -2.32 -22.02 5.70
C LYS A 176 -3.69 -21.35 5.80
N LEU A 177 -4.02 -20.48 4.83
CA LEU A 177 -5.26 -19.71 4.78
C LEU A 177 -6.37 -20.40 3.97
N GLU A 178 -6.04 -21.38 3.11
CA GLU A 178 -6.99 -22.08 2.25
C GLU A 178 -8.26 -22.59 2.96
N PRO A 179 -8.19 -23.19 4.16
CA PRO A 179 -9.41 -23.66 4.84
C PRO A 179 -10.38 -22.52 5.15
N TYR A 180 -9.86 -21.33 5.46
CA TYR A 180 -10.64 -20.14 5.78
C TYR A 180 -11.17 -19.48 4.50
N LEU A 181 -10.33 -19.37 3.46
CA LEU A 181 -10.73 -18.88 2.13
C LEU A 181 -11.92 -19.68 1.56
N ARG A 182 -11.87 -21.02 1.67
CA ARG A 182 -12.96 -21.89 1.21
C ARG A 182 -14.28 -21.64 1.96
N ARG A 183 -14.23 -21.31 3.25
CA ARG A 183 -15.43 -20.99 4.03
C ARG A 183 -15.97 -19.61 3.72
N MET A 184 -15.10 -18.62 3.52
CA MET A 184 -15.52 -17.25 3.19
C MET A 184 -16.32 -17.16 1.89
N ALA A 185 -15.99 -17.98 0.87
CA ALA A 185 -16.76 -18.03 -0.37
C ALA A 185 -18.24 -18.39 -0.16
N ASP A 186 -18.57 -19.09 0.94
CA ASP A 186 -19.91 -19.60 1.25
C ASP A 186 -20.62 -18.80 2.37
N MET A 187 -19.95 -17.82 2.99
CA MET A 187 -20.43 -17.14 4.20
C MET A 187 -21.05 -15.77 3.93
N LYS A 188 -22.09 -15.41 4.71
CA LYS A 188 -22.60 -14.03 4.79
C LYS A 188 -21.69 -13.12 5.62
N GLU A 189 -20.89 -13.70 6.52
CA GLU A 189 -19.98 -12.94 7.37
C GLU A 189 -18.71 -12.60 6.59
N LYS A 190 -18.33 -11.32 6.63
CA LYS A 190 -17.18 -10.78 5.91
C LYS A 190 -15.85 -10.99 6.66
N GLU A 191 -15.84 -11.59 7.84
CA GLU A 191 -14.63 -11.75 8.66
C GLU A 191 -14.64 -13.09 9.40
N GLU A 192 -13.52 -13.81 9.38
CA GLU A 192 -13.30 -15.04 10.12
C GLU A 192 -11.97 -14.98 10.91
N LYS A 193 -11.97 -15.41 12.18
CA LYS A 193 -10.76 -15.47 13.00
C LYS A 193 -9.87 -16.64 12.55
N VAL A 194 -8.63 -16.35 12.17
CA VAL A 194 -7.65 -17.35 11.73
C VAL A 194 -6.83 -17.91 12.90
N GLY A 195 -6.79 -17.19 14.03
CA GLY A 195 -5.95 -17.56 15.17
C GLY A 195 -4.59 -16.87 15.07
N VAL A 196 -3.49 -17.58 15.32
CA VAL A 196 -2.14 -17.01 15.24
C VAL A 196 -1.57 -17.24 13.84
N VAL A 197 -1.19 -16.16 13.17
CA VAL A 197 -0.60 -16.15 11.83
C VAL A 197 0.83 -15.63 11.92
N ASP A 198 1.75 -16.30 11.25
CA ASP A 198 3.16 -15.88 11.15
C ASP A 198 3.40 -15.11 9.83
N PRO A 199 3.58 -13.78 9.89
CA PRO A 199 3.79 -12.97 8.69
C PRO A 199 5.20 -13.11 8.11
N TRP A 200 6.14 -13.76 8.80
CA TRP A 200 7.46 -14.04 8.24
C TRP A 200 7.36 -14.87 6.95
N VAL A 201 6.38 -15.76 6.87
CA VAL A 201 6.15 -16.59 5.67
C VAL A 201 5.64 -15.76 4.49
N ALA A 202 4.84 -14.72 4.74
CA ALA A 202 4.28 -13.85 3.70
C ALA A 202 5.33 -12.92 3.05
N ARG A 203 6.41 -12.60 3.76
CA ARG A 203 7.50 -11.72 3.27
C ARG A 203 8.21 -12.26 2.02
N GLY A 204 8.21 -13.58 1.83
CA GLY A 204 9.07 -14.26 0.86
C GLY A 204 10.56 -14.15 1.23
N ASP A 205 11.41 -14.60 0.32
CA ASP A 205 12.86 -14.77 0.48
C ASP A 205 13.68 -13.85 -0.46
N GLY A 206 13.03 -12.93 -1.18
CA GLY A 206 13.68 -12.02 -2.10
C GLY A 206 14.43 -10.88 -1.38
N GLU A 207 15.68 -10.66 -1.76
CA GLU A 207 16.53 -9.61 -1.16
C GLU A 207 16.64 -8.35 -2.02
N ALA A 208 16.54 -8.48 -3.34
CA ALA A 208 16.53 -7.35 -4.26
C ALA A 208 15.14 -6.72 -4.37
N TYR A 209 15.06 -5.39 -4.40
CA TYR A 209 13.79 -4.68 -4.43
C TYR A 209 13.88 -3.29 -5.07
N TYR A 210 12.75 -2.82 -5.58
CA TYR A 210 12.55 -1.43 -5.97
C TYR A 210 12.01 -0.62 -4.81
N ARG A 211 12.48 0.62 -4.67
CA ARG A 211 12.01 1.59 -3.67
C ARG A 211 11.55 2.86 -4.35
N TYR A 212 10.33 3.31 -4.07
CA TYR A 212 9.83 4.58 -4.58
C TYR A 212 8.75 5.21 -3.67
N MET A 213 8.53 6.51 -3.82
CA MET A 213 7.41 7.21 -3.18
C MET A 213 6.16 7.14 -4.05
N GLY A 214 5.07 6.63 -3.46
CA GLY A 214 3.83 6.32 -4.13
C GLY A 214 2.59 6.77 -3.37
N SER A 215 1.48 6.09 -3.66
CA SER A 215 0.20 6.25 -2.98
C SER A 215 -0.39 4.91 -2.56
N LEU A 216 -1.50 4.95 -1.83
CA LEU A 216 -2.43 3.81 -1.79
C LEU A 216 -2.98 3.54 -3.20
N THR A 217 -3.30 2.28 -3.49
CA THR A 217 -3.83 1.84 -4.79
C THR A 217 -5.35 1.69 -4.80
N THR A 218 -5.98 1.87 -3.65
CA THR A 218 -7.43 2.05 -3.48
C THR A 218 -7.75 3.50 -3.06
N PRO A 219 -8.97 3.99 -3.31
CA PRO A 219 -9.39 5.29 -2.77
C PRO A 219 -9.20 5.35 -1.25
N ALA A 220 -8.79 6.48 -0.67
CA ALA A 220 -8.64 7.82 -1.23
C ALA A 220 -7.36 8.07 -2.07
N CYS A 221 -6.55 7.04 -2.32
CA CYS A 221 -5.31 7.11 -3.06
C CYS A 221 -4.30 8.12 -2.48
N ASP A 222 -4.24 8.19 -1.15
CA ASP A 222 -3.36 9.10 -0.42
C ASP A 222 -1.89 8.88 -0.81
N GLU A 223 -1.19 9.97 -1.17
CA GLU A 223 0.23 9.97 -1.53
C GLU A 223 1.13 10.00 -0.29
N GLY A 224 2.42 9.72 -0.48
CA GLY A 224 3.40 9.68 0.60
C GLY A 224 3.64 8.27 1.14
N VAL A 225 3.20 7.24 0.43
CA VAL A 225 3.42 5.84 0.78
C VAL A 225 4.82 5.41 0.32
N ILE A 226 5.61 4.80 1.21
CA ILE A 226 6.90 4.21 0.85
C ILE A 226 6.66 2.81 0.27
N TRP A 227 6.87 2.64 -1.03
CA TRP A 227 6.73 1.34 -1.70
C TRP A 227 8.06 0.60 -1.78
N THR A 228 8.04 -0.67 -1.39
CA THR A 228 9.13 -1.64 -1.54
C THR A 228 8.62 -2.83 -2.34
N VAL A 229 8.93 -2.93 -3.63
CA VAL A 229 8.47 -4.06 -4.45
C VAL A 229 9.61 -5.06 -4.62
N ILE A 230 9.44 -6.26 -4.07
CA ILE A 230 10.43 -7.33 -4.15
C ILE A 230 10.59 -7.76 -5.62
N LYS A 231 11.84 -7.80 -6.08
CA LYS A 231 12.18 -8.11 -7.49
C LYS A 231 11.99 -9.59 -7.81
N ARG A 232 12.24 -10.49 -6.84
CA ARG A 232 12.01 -11.93 -7.00
C ARG A 232 10.50 -12.19 -7.12
N VAL A 233 10.13 -12.94 -8.15
CA VAL A 233 8.76 -13.37 -8.40
C VAL A 233 8.52 -14.67 -7.65
N ALA A 234 7.51 -14.68 -6.78
CA ALA A 234 7.05 -15.86 -6.06
C ALA A 234 6.11 -16.70 -6.95
N THR A 235 5.64 -17.83 -6.44
CA THR A 235 4.69 -18.69 -7.16
C THR A 235 3.42 -18.88 -6.35
N VAL A 236 2.28 -18.92 -7.04
CA VAL A 236 0.98 -19.27 -6.47
C VAL A 236 0.34 -20.35 -7.33
N SER A 237 -0.38 -21.30 -6.74
CA SER A 237 -1.09 -22.29 -7.56
C SER A 237 -2.34 -21.69 -8.20
N SER A 238 -2.80 -22.25 -9.31
CA SER A 238 -4.05 -21.82 -9.94
C SER A 238 -5.26 -21.98 -9.00
N ASP A 239 -5.26 -23.01 -8.14
CA ASP A 239 -6.32 -23.24 -7.16
C ASP A 239 -6.30 -22.17 -6.07
N GLN A 240 -5.12 -21.78 -5.57
CA GLN A 240 -5.01 -20.70 -4.58
C GLN A 240 -5.43 -19.35 -5.16
N LEU A 241 -5.03 -19.05 -6.40
CA LEU A 241 -5.51 -17.84 -7.09
C LEU A 241 -7.04 -17.84 -7.19
N LYS A 242 -7.63 -18.98 -7.59
CA LYS A 242 -9.08 -19.13 -7.71
C LYS A 242 -9.79 -18.92 -6.37
N LEU A 243 -9.24 -19.42 -5.26
CA LEU A 243 -9.80 -19.19 -3.92
C LEU A 243 -9.87 -17.70 -3.56
N LEU A 244 -8.89 -16.90 -3.97
CA LEU A 244 -8.91 -15.45 -3.74
C LEU A 244 -9.94 -14.77 -4.65
N THR A 245 -9.95 -15.09 -5.95
CA THR A 245 -10.82 -14.44 -6.94
C THR A 245 -12.29 -14.82 -6.79
N ASP A 246 -12.60 -16.01 -6.28
CA ASP A 246 -13.97 -16.44 -6.05
C ASP A 246 -14.54 -15.88 -4.74
N ALA A 247 -13.69 -15.47 -3.80
CA ALA A 247 -14.14 -14.98 -2.50
C ALA A 247 -14.58 -13.51 -2.56
N VAL A 248 -14.03 -12.70 -3.46
CA VAL A 248 -14.40 -11.29 -3.64
C VAL A 248 -15.78 -11.14 -4.28
N HIS A 249 -16.37 -9.95 -4.20
CA HIS A 249 -17.66 -9.67 -4.83
C HIS A 249 -17.57 -9.69 -6.36
N ASP A 250 -18.69 -10.03 -7.00
CA ASP A 250 -18.83 -10.01 -8.46
C ASP A 250 -18.32 -8.69 -9.07
N GLY A 251 -17.42 -8.81 -10.05
CA GLY A 251 -16.78 -7.66 -10.72
C GLY A 251 -15.50 -7.16 -10.06
N PHE A 252 -15.07 -7.77 -8.94
CA PHE A 252 -13.80 -7.52 -8.27
C PHE A 252 -12.79 -8.66 -8.44
N GLU A 253 -13.10 -9.68 -9.25
CA GLU A 253 -12.16 -10.78 -9.55
C GLU A 253 -10.88 -10.26 -10.23
N MET A 254 -10.99 -9.10 -10.89
CA MET A 254 -9.88 -8.30 -11.39
C MET A 254 -9.79 -6.96 -10.63
N ASN A 255 -9.23 -6.98 -9.42
CA ASN A 255 -9.15 -5.84 -8.50
C ASN A 255 -7.83 -5.04 -8.63
N ALA A 256 -7.26 -4.97 -9.83
CA ALA A 256 -5.99 -4.29 -10.06
C ALA A 256 -6.18 -2.88 -10.65
N ARG A 257 -5.76 -1.84 -9.93
CA ARG A 257 -5.77 -0.46 -10.44
C ARG A 257 -4.87 -0.37 -11.69
N PRO A 258 -5.29 0.40 -12.71
CA PRO A 258 -4.44 0.68 -13.87
C PRO A 258 -3.13 1.36 -13.47
N LEU A 259 -2.08 1.13 -14.27
CA LEU A 259 -0.79 1.79 -14.08
C LEU A 259 -0.92 3.32 -14.11
N GLN A 260 -0.24 3.96 -13.18
CA GLN A 260 -0.18 5.40 -13.03
C GLN A 260 1.10 5.96 -13.67
N LYS A 261 1.07 7.26 -14.01
CA LYS A 261 2.24 7.92 -14.60
C LYS A 261 3.35 8.06 -13.57
N VAL A 262 4.58 7.73 -13.95
CA VAL A 262 5.75 7.85 -13.07
C VAL A 262 6.09 9.31 -12.74
N ASN A 263 5.76 10.27 -13.60
CA ASN A 263 5.93 11.72 -13.39
C ASN A 263 7.33 12.18 -12.95
N GLY A 264 8.38 11.47 -13.38
CA GLY A 264 9.77 11.85 -13.11
C GLY A 264 10.26 11.52 -11.70
N ARG A 265 9.47 10.84 -10.87
CA ARG A 265 9.89 10.41 -9.53
C ARG A 265 11.06 9.42 -9.61
N ASP A 266 11.94 9.49 -8.62
CA ASP A 266 13.05 8.56 -8.47
C ASP A 266 12.56 7.17 -8.08
N ILE A 267 13.18 6.15 -8.68
CA ILE A 267 12.94 4.75 -8.38
C ILE A 267 14.31 4.15 -8.09
N GLY A 268 14.55 3.80 -6.83
CA GLY A 268 15.77 3.10 -6.42
C GLY A 268 15.64 1.61 -6.68
N LEU A 269 16.74 0.96 -7.08
CA LEU A 269 16.88 -0.49 -7.13
C LEU A 269 18.02 -0.91 -6.20
N PHE A 270 17.68 -1.66 -5.16
CA PHE A 270 18.65 -2.33 -4.31
C PHE A 270 18.86 -3.77 -4.80
N CYS A 271 20.12 -4.16 -4.96
CA CYS A 271 20.54 -5.53 -5.25
C CYS A 271 21.74 -5.87 -4.33
N PRO A 272 21.72 -7.01 -3.62
CA PRO A 272 22.75 -7.43 -2.67
C PRO A 272 24.18 -7.44 -3.20
N ASP A 273 24.41 -7.79 -4.48
CA ASP A 273 25.71 -7.72 -5.17
C ASP A 273 25.52 -7.81 -6.70
N ASP A 274 26.49 -7.30 -7.48
CA ASP A 274 26.47 -7.34 -8.97
C ASP A 274 26.55 -8.76 -9.55
N ASP A 275 27.14 -9.72 -8.83
CA ASP A 275 27.21 -11.12 -9.26
C ASP A 275 25.87 -11.87 -9.07
N HIS A 276 24.95 -11.36 -8.25
CA HIS A 276 23.62 -11.94 -8.06
C HIS A 276 22.72 -11.78 -9.30
N GLU A 277 23.00 -10.81 -10.20
CA GLU A 277 22.32 -10.74 -11.49
C GLU A 277 22.57 -11.98 -12.35
N ARG A 278 23.75 -12.62 -12.25
CA ARG A 278 24.00 -13.91 -12.94
C ARG A 278 23.13 -15.04 -12.39
N TYR A 279 22.83 -15.00 -11.10
CA TYR A 279 22.02 -16.03 -10.45
C TYR A 279 20.55 -15.95 -10.87
N TYR A 280 20.01 -14.75 -11.05
CA TYR A 280 18.64 -14.55 -11.53
C TYR A 280 18.50 -14.60 -13.06
N ALA A 281 19.53 -14.23 -13.83
CA ALA A 281 19.54 -14.40 -15.28
C ALA A 281 19.58 -15.87 -15.73
N ALA A 282 20.12 -16.76 -14.89
CA ALA A 282 20.19 -18.21 -15.18
C ALA A 282 18.90 -18.97 -14.86
N ALA A 283 17.95 -18.37 -14.13
CA ALA A 283 16.67 -18.98 -13.77
C ALA A 283 15.56 -18.76 -14.83
N ASP A 284 15.84 -17.94 -15.84
CA ASP A 284 14.94 -17.63 -16.97
C ASP A 284 15.23 -18.48 -18.24
N HIS A 285 15.75 -19.70 -18.07
CA HIS A 285 15.98 -20.67 -19.16
C HIS A 285 15.27 -22.01 -18.93
#